data_AF-A0A946HAD3-F1
#
_entry.id   AF-A0A946HAD3-F1
#
_cell.length_a   1.000
_cell.length_b   1.000
_cell.length_c   1.000
_cell.angle_alpha   90.00
_cell.angle_beta   90.00
_cell.angle_gamma   90.00
#
_symmetry.space_group_name_H-M   'P 1'
#
loop_
_entity.id
_entity.type
_entity.pdbx_description
1 polymer ?
#
loop_
_entity_poly.entity_id
_entity_poly.type
_entity_poly.pdbx_seq_one_letter_code
_entity_poly.pdbx_strand_id
1 'polypeptide(L)' 'MTPTQKPKPKRGGRRERLAQRAAKPVTDPCPPGQIGGAYRPLSERNIEDIYQTSLRLLAELGMSEVPKNLSEKLLAAGA' A
#
# COMPACT_ATOMS: atom_id res chain seq x y z
N MET A 1 6.03 -60.42 7.11
CA MET A 1 6.06 -59.22 7.98
C MET A 1 6.50 -58.04 7.14
N THR A 2 5.58 -57.16 6.76
CA THR A 2 5.91 -55.89 6.07
C THR A 2 5.79 -54.75 7.08
N PRO A 3 6.82 -53.90 7.25
CA PRO A 3 6.76 -52.82 8.23
C PRO A 3 5.95 -51.65 7.67
N THR A 4 4.88 -51.27 8.38
CA THR A 4 4.08 -50.07 8.12
C THR A 4 4.93 -48.82 8.37
N GLN A 5 5.21 -48.04 7.33
CA GLN A 5 5.96 -46.78 7.45
C GLN A 5 5.11 -45.72 8.15
N LYS A 6 5.66 -45.07 9.19
CA LYS A 6 5.03 -43.91 9.85
C LYS A 6 5.11 -42.65 8.98
N PRO A 7 4.06 -41.83 8.88
CA PRO A 7 4.08 -40.63 8.03
C PRO A 7 5.07 -39.60 8.56
N LYS A 8 5.88 -39.02 7.66
CA LYS A 8 6.85 -37.95 8.00
C LYS A 8 6.11 -36.68 8.46
N PRO A 9 6.62 -35.95 9.48
CA PRO A 9 5.99 -34.74 9.98
C PRO A 9 5.99 -33.65 8.90
N LYS A 10 4.83 -33.02 8.68
CA LYS A 10 4.68 -31.92 7.72
C LYS A 10 5.55 -30.74 8.14
N ARG A 11 6.52 -30.38 7.30
CA ARG A 11 7.31 -29.14 7.40
C ARG A 11 6.47 -27.93 6.92
N GLY A 12 5.30 -27.73 7.50
CA GLY A 12 4.30 -26.74 7.07
C GLY A 12 4.18 -25.50 7.95
N GLY A 13 4.68 -25.55 9.19
CA GLY A 13 4.37 -24.53 10.20
C GLY A 13 4.84 -23.11 9.89
N ARG A 14 5.86 -22.90 9.05
CA ARG A 14 6.23 -21.54 8.58
C ARG A 14 5.18 -21.01 7.59
N ARG A 15 4.73 -21.85 6.66
CA ARG A 15 3.73 -21.49 5.66
C ARG A 15 2.38 -21.21 6.32
N GLU A 16 2.00 -22.01 7.31
CA GLU A 16 0.79 -21.77 8.12
C GLU A 16 0.86 -20.46 8.91
N ARG A 17 1.99 -20.18 9.58
CA ARG A 17 2.19 -18.90 10.28
C ARG A 17 2.15 -17.68 9.34
N LEU A 18 2.66 -17.82 8.12
CA LEU A 18 2.55 -16.76 7.11
C LEU A 18 1.11 -16.57 6.63
N ALA A 19 0.38 -17.65 6.39
CA ALA A 19 -1.03 -17.58 6.01
C ALA A 19 -1.88 -16.94 7.11
N GLN A 20 -1.63 -17.27 8.39
CA GLN A 20 -2.29 -16.65 9.54
C GLN A 20 -2.01 -15.15 9.67
N ARG A 21 -0.79 -14.69 9.33
CA ARG A 21 -0.43 -13.25 9.36
C ARG A 21 -0.99 -12.47 8.19
N ALA A 22 -1.13 -13.10 7.03
CA ALA A 22 -1.72 -12.49 5.85
C ALA A 22 -3.26 -12.47 5.90
N ALA A 23 -3.86 -13.30 6.76
CA ALA A 23 -5.30 -13.28 6.98
C ALA A 23 -5.73 -11.91 7.53
N LYS A 24 -6.83 -11.38 6.99
CA LYS A 24 -7.42 -10.14 7.49
C LYS A 24 -7.79 -10.31 8.97
N PRO A 25 -7.58 -9.29 9.83
CA PRO A 25 -8.04 -9.32 11.21
C PRO A 25 -9.54 -9.64 11.28
N VAL A 26 -9.94 -10.45 12.27
CA VAL A 26 -11.36 -10.81 12.49
C VAL A 26 -12.20 -9.57 12.79
N THR A 27 -11.60 -8.61 13.50
CA THR A 27 -12.17 -7.29 13.77
C THR A 27 -11.33 -6.26 13.03
N ASP A 28 -11.97 -5.37 12.27
CA ASP A 28 -11.27 -4.24 11.67
C ASP A 28 -10.72 -3.37 12.80
N PRO A 29 -9.38 -3.21 12.94
CA PRO A 29 -8.81 -2.40 14.01
C PRO A 29 -9.14 -0.91 13.86
N CYS A 30 -9.57 -0.47 12.67
CA CYS A 30 -9.91 0.91 12.39
C CYS A 30 -11.13 0.95 11.45
N PRO A 31 -12.34 0.64 11.95
CA PRO A 31 -13.54 0.81 11.16
C PRO A 31 -13.70 2.30 10.81
N PRO A 32 -14.25 2.64 9.64
CA PRO A 32 -14.53 4.03 9.31
C PRO A 32 -15.40 4.62 10.42
N GLY A 33 -14.99 5.77 10.95
CA GLY A 33 -15.74 6.45 12.00
C GLY A 33 -17.17 6.78 11.56
N GLN A 34 -18.00 7.21 12.50
CA GLN A 34 -19.33 7.74 12.20
C GLN A 34 -19.23 8.80 11.08
N ILE A 35 -20.19 8.81 10.16
CA ILE A 35 -20.30 9.83 9.10
C ILE A 35 -20.62 11.18 9.78
N GLY A 36 -19.60 11.82 10.34
CA GLY A 36 -19.61 13.24 10.68
C GLY A 36 -19.33 14.05 9.42
N GLY A 37 -19.73 15.32 9.41
CA GLY A 37 -19.32 16.23 8.34
C GLY A 37 -17.79 16.25 8.27
N ALA A 38 -17.23 15.80 7.15
CA ALA A 38 -15.80 15.88 6.95
C ALA A 38 -15.42 17.35 7.10
N TYR A 39 -14.61 17.69 8.11
CA TYR A 39 -14.01 19.01 8.20
C TYR A 39 -13.27 19.26 6.88
N ARG A 40 -13.87 20.09 6.02
CA ARG A 40 -13.39 20.39 4.66
C ARG A 40 -13.10 21.89 4.60
N PRO A 41 -11.92 22.31 5.10
CA PRO A 41 -11.58 23.74 5.20
C PRO A 41 -11.31 24.39 3.84
N LEU A 42 -11.12 23.59 2.79
CA LEU A 42 -10.86 24.08 1.44
C LEU A 42 -12.13 24.03 0.58
N SER A 43 -12.37 25.12 -0.14
CA SER A 43 -13.35 25.13 -1.22
C SER A 43 -12.88 24.26 -2.39
N GLU A 44 -13.80 23.89 -3.28
CA GLU A 44 -13.46 23.13 -4.49
C GLU A 44 -12.43 23.86 -5.35
N ARG A 45 -12.58 25.19 -5.46
CA ARG A 45 -11.66 26.04 -6.19
C ARG A 45 -10.25 26.02 -5.60
N ASN A 46 -10.13 26.09 -4.28
CA ASN A 46 -8.81 26.04 -3.63
C ASN A 46 -8.11 24.68 -3.88
N ILE A 47 -8.88 23.59 -3.93
CA ILE A 47 -8.34 22.26 -4.25
C ILE A 47 -7.82 22.23 -5.68
N GLU A 48 -8.61 22.74 -6.63
CA GLU A 48 -8.21 22.84 -8.04
C GLU A 48 -6.96 23.71 -8.20
N ASP A 49 -6.91 24.87 -7.55
CA ASP A 49 -5.77 25.78 -7.62
C ASP A 49 -4.47 25.12 -7.09
N ILE A 50 -4.55 24.39 -5.98
CA ILE A 50 -3.42 23.62 -5.43
C ILE A 50 -2.98 22.52 -6.40
N TYR A 51 -3.94 21.80 -6.98
CA TYR A 51 -3.66 20.71 -7.91
C TYR A 51 -2.94 21.22 -9.17
N GLN A 52 -3.49 22.25 -9.81
CA GLN A 52 -2.88 22.87 -11.00
C GLN A 52 -1.50 23.46 -10.71
N THR A 53 -1.35 24.12 -9.57
CA THR A 53 -0.05 24.66 -9.15
C THR A 53 0.96 23.53 -8.96
N SER A 54 0.55 22.43 -8.33
CA SER A 54 1.40 21.27 -8.10
C SER A 54 1.86 20.64 -9.42
N LEU A 55 0.95 20.47 -10.39
CA LEU A 55 1.29 19.96 -11.72
C LEU A 55 2.28 20.88 -12.45
N ARG A 56 2.05 22.19 -12.40
CA ARG A 56 2.97 23.18 -12.99
C ARG A 56 4.35 23.09 -12.36
N LEU A 57 4.44 23.04 -11.03
CA LEU A 57 5.72 22.93 -10.34
C LEU A 57 6.45 21.63 -10.70
N LEU A 58 5.74 20.51 -10.78
CA LEU A 58 6.33 19.24 -11.21
C LEU A 58 6.84 19.28 -12.65
N ALA A 59 6.15 19.97 -13.55
CA ALA A 59 6.55 20.09 -14.95
C ALA A 59 7.72 21.07 -15.16
N GLU A 60 7.71 22.20 -14.46
CA GLU A 60 8.68 23.27 -14.65
C GLU A 60 9.94 23.10 -13.79
N LEU A 61 9.80 22.64 -12.54
CA LEU A 61 10.90 22.50 -11.59
C LEU A 61 11.32 21.04 -11.41
N GLY A 62 10.39 20.09 -11.52
CA GLY A 62 10.65 18.67 -11.27
C GLY A 62 10.76 18.31 -9.78
N MET A 63 11.36 17.16 -9.50
CA MET A 63 11.64 16.68 -8.14
C MET A 63 13.13 16.42 -7.93
N SER A 64 13.67 16.88 -6.81
CA SER A 64 15.05 16.61 -6.39
C SER A 64 15.15 15.33 -5.54
N GLU A 65 16.36 14.76 -5.46
CA GLU A 65 16.70 13.66 -4.55
C GLU A 65 15.86 12.37 -4.71
N VAL A 66 15.46 12.07 -5.95
CA VAL A 66 14.66 10.87 -6.25
C VAL A 66 15.51 9.59 -6.08
N PRO A 67 15.11 8.63 -5.20
CA PRO A 67 15.80 7.36 -5.06
C PRO A 67 15.87 6.58 -6.39
N LYS A 68 16.96 5.86 -6.63
CA LYS A 68 17.21 5.17 -7.91
C LYS A 68 16.07 4.23 -8.34
N ASN A 69 15.54 3.46 -7.40
CA ASN A 69 14.41 2.54 -7.69
C ASN A 69 13.12 3.28 -8.08
N LEU A 70 12.97 4.53 -7.65
CA LEU A 70 11.83 5.36 -8.00
C LEU A 70 12.06 6.05 -9.35
N SER A 71 13.25 6.61 -9.59
CA SER A 71 13.55 7.26 -10.87
C SER A 71 13.44 6.30 -12.06
N GLU A 72 13.95 5.07 -11.93
CA GLU A 72 13.83 4.03 -12.96
C GLU A 72 12.36 3.73 -13.29
N LYS A 73 11.50 3.65 -12.28
CA LYS A 73 10.07 3.38 -12.46
C LYS A 73 9.32 4.55 -13.08
N LEU A 74 9.65 5.78 -12.66
CA LEU A 74 9.01 6.98 -13.17
C LEU A 74 9.39 7.22 -14.63
N LEU A 75 10.67 7.07 -14.99
CA LEU A 75 11.14 7.17 -16.37
C LEU A 75 10.49 6.09 -17.26
N ALA A 76 10.36 4.85 -16.77
CA ALA A 76 9.65 3.80 -17.49
C ALA A 76 8.15 4.12 -17.71
N ALA A 77 7.55 4.94 -16.85
CA ALA A 77 6.17 5.41 -16.97
C ALA A 77 6.02 6.68 -17.82
N GLY A 78 7.13 7.25 -18.34
CA GLY A 78 7.11 8.43 -19.21
C GLY A 78 7.21 9.77 -18.48
N ALA A 79 7.77 9.77 -17.27
CA ALA A 79 8.19 10.99 -16.58
C ALA A 79 9.40 11.65 -17.25
#